data_AF-L9XH38-F1
#
_entry.id   AF-L9XH38-F1
#
_cell.length_a   1.000
_cell.length_b   1.000
_cell.length_c   1.000
_cell.angle_alpha   90.00
_cell.angle_beta   90.00
_cell.angle_gamma   90.00
#
_symmetry.space_group_name_H-M   'P 1'
#
loop_
_entity.id
_entity.type
_entity.pdbx_description
1 polymer ?
#
loop_
_entity_poly.entity_id
_entity_poly.type
_entity_poly.pdbx_seq_one_letter_code
_entity_poly.pdbx_strand_id
1 'polypeptide(L)' 'MNKLRRMLGLLEGRENKVAKQISKRTGVSERQARRGIDKARELTGETENEDGSDHTRRERRQN' A
#
# COMPACT_ATOMS: atom_id res chain seq x y z
N MET A 1 5.54 4.45 -6.37
CA MET A 1 5.15 3.37 -5.44
C MET A 1 6.31 2.71 -4.65
N ASN A 2 7.58 2.77 -5.09
CA ASN A 2 8.69 2.01 -4.46
C ASN A 2 8.99 2.30 -2.97
N LYS A 3 8.77 3.52 -2.47
CA LYS A 3 9.16 3.90 -1.11
C LYS A 3 8.27 3.30 -0.03
N LEU A 4 6.96 3.20 -0.28
CA LEU A 4 6.01 2.60 0.65
C LEU A 4 6.22 1.08 0.73
N ARG A 5 6.37 0.40 -0.42
CA ARG A 5 6.72 -1.03 -0.49
C ARG A 5 8.03 -1.33 0.25
N ARG A 6 9.06 -0.49 0.07
CA ARG A 6 10.33 -0.62 0.80
C ARG A 6 10.16 -0.43 2.31
N MET A 7 9.36 0.55 2.74
CA MET A 7 9.07 0.72 4.18
C MET A 7 8.28 -0.46 4.76
N LEU A 8 7.29 -0.99 4.03
CA LEU A 8 6.56 -2.19 4.45
C LEU A 8 7.45 -3.42 4.52
N GLY A 9 8.42 -3.57 3.61
CA GLY A 9 9.47 -4.60 3.70
C GLY A 9 10.36 -4.45 4.94
N LEU A 10 10.68 -3.22 5.37
CA LEU A 10 11.44 -2.99 6.62
C LEU A 10 10.63 -3.34 7.88
N LEU A 11 9.31 -3.40 7.78
CA LEU A 11 8.40 -3.75 8.86
C LEU A 11 8.17 -5.27 8.97
N GLU A 12 8.71 -6.05 8.03
CA GLU A 12 8.56 -7.50 7.97
C GLU A 12 9.12 -8.17 9.24
N GLY A 13 8.29 -8.99 9.90
CA GLY A 13 8.62 -9.63 11.19
C GLY A 13 8.55 -8.70 12.41
N ARG A 14 8.22 -7.41 12.22
CA ARG A 14 8.08 -6.40 13.29
C ARG A 14 6.68 -5.79 13.36
N GLU A 15 5.74 -6.31 12.59
CA GLU A 15 4.40 -5.71 12.40
C GLU A 15 3.62 -5.65 13.71
N ASN A 16 3.78 -6.61 14.62
CA ASN A 16 3.16 -6.58 15.95
C ASN A 16 3.69 -5.42 16.82
N LYS A 17 5.00 -5.18 16.79
CA LYS A 17 5.60 -4.05 17.54
C LYS A 17 5.14 -2.71 16.99
N VAL A 18 4.98 -2.64 15.67
CA VAL A 18 4.52 -1.44 14.95
C VAL A 18 3.05 -1.19 15.23
N ALA A 19 2.21 -2.23 15.15
CA ALA A 19 0.79 -2.15 15.50
C ALA A 19 0.58 -1.66 16.94
N LYS A 20 1.39 -2.15 17.89
CA LYS A 20 1.39 -1.68 19.28
C LYS A 20 1.74 -0.19 19.41
N GLN A 21 2.72 0.30 18.64
CA GLN A 21 3.07 1.73 18.65
C GLN A 21 1.99 2.59 18.00
N ILE A 22 1.39 2.12 16.90
CA ILE A 22 0.27 2.80 16.23
C ILE A 22 -0.91 2.89 17.20
N SER A 23 -1.28 1.78 17.83
CA SER A 23 -2.37 1.72 18.81
C SER A 23 -2.21 2.75 19.94
N LYS A 24 -1.00 2.87 20.50
CA LYS A 24 -0.70 3.88 21.53
C LYS A 24 -0.84 5.32 21.05
N ARG A 25 -0.58 5.60 19.78
CA ARG A 25 -0.56 6.96 19.22
C ARG A 25 -1.92 7.40 18.68
N THR A 26 -2.73 6.47 18.20
CA THR A 26 -4.00 6.79 17.52
C THR A 26 -5.23 6.39 18.33
N GLY A 27 -5.06 5.66 19.43
CA GLY A 27 -6.15 5.16 20.27
C GLY A 27 -6.92 3.99 19.66
N VAL A 28 -6.55 3.51 18.47
CA VAL A 28 -7.14 2.30 17.87
C VAL A 28 -6.61 1.04 18.55
N SER A 29 -7.35 -0.06 18.50
CA SER A 29 -6.85 -1.33 19.04
C SER A 29 -5.65 -1.86 18.24
N GLU A 30 -4.75 -2.59 18.90
CA GLU A 30 -3.61 -3.26 18.24
C GLU A 30 -4.07 -4.14 17.05
N ARG A 31 -5.24 -4.78 17.18
CA ARG A 31 -5.83 -5.62 16.13
C ARG A 31 -6.26 -4.79 14.90
N GLN A 32 -6.84 -3.61 15.10
CA GLN A 32 -7.19 -2.71 14.00
C GLN A 32 -5.94 -2.14 13.33
N ALA A 33 -4.93 -1.76 14.13
CA ALA A 33 -3.64 -1.30 13.60
C ALA A 33 -2.96 -2.39 12.75
N ARG A 34 -2.98 -3.65 13.22
CA ARG A 34 -2.42 -4.79 12.48
C ARG A 34 -3.12 -4.99 11.14
N ARG A 35 -4.47 -5.01 11.14
CA ARG A 35 -5.27 -5.11 9.90
C ARG A 35 -4.95 -3.99 8.90
N GLY A 36 -4.69 -2.78 9.39
CA GLY A 36 -4.29 -1.65 8.53
C GLY A 36 -2.93 -1.86 7.85
N ILE A 37 -1.95 -2.41 8.58
CA ILE A 37 -0.63 -2.76 8.03
C ILE A 37 -0.78 -3.86 6.97
N ASP A 38 -1.57 -4.90 7.25
CA ASP A 38 -1.78 -6.02 6.33
C ASP A 38 -2.45 -5.54 5.02
N LYS A 39 -3.47 -4.67 5.12
CA LYS A 39 -4.13 -4.06 3.96
C LYS A 39 -3.20 -3.16 3.15
N ALA A 40 -2.32 -2.39 3.82
CA ALA A 40 -1.32 -1.59 3.12
C ALA A 40 -0.32 -2.46 2.34
N ARG A 41 -0.01 -3.65 2.87
CA ARG A 41 0.87 -4.64 2.22
C ARG A 41 0.18 -5.31 1.02
N GLU A 42 -1.09 -5.64 1.14
CA GLU A 42 -1.92 -6.14 0.03
C GLU A 42 -1.96 -5.14 -1.12
N LEU A 43 -2.34 -3.88 -0.84
CA LEU A 43 -2.42 -2.82 -1.85
C LEU A 43 -1.09 -2.49 -2.53
N THR A 44 0.05 -2.72 -1.85
CA THR A 44 1.39 -2.51 -2.41
C THR A 44 2.00 -3.76 -3.05
N GLY A 45 1.43 -4.94 -2.81
CA GLY A 45 1.75 -6.19 -3.50
C GLY A 45 0.94 -6.38 -4.78
N GLU A 46 -0.26 -5.82 -4.86
CA GLU A 46 -1.15 -5.93 -6.02
C GLU A 46 -0.86 -4.90 -7.13
N THR A 47 0.05 -3.95 -6.93
CA THR A 47 0.41 -2.93 -7.95
C THR A 47 1.48 -3.38 -8.96
N GLU A 48 1.53 -4.67 -9.30
CA GLU A 48 2.30 -5.16 -10.46
C GLU A 48 1.40 -5.47 -11.68
N ASN A 49 0.11 -5.06 -11.65
CA ASN A 49 -0.79 -5.11 -12.81
C ASN A 49 -1.52 -3.77 -13.05
N GLU A 50 -0.80 -2.65 -13.15
CA GLU A 50 -1.28 -1.53 -13.98
C GLU A 50 -0.51 -1.59 -15.30
N ASP A 51 -0.93 -2.55 -16.13
CA ASP A 51 -0.63 -2.52 -17.55
C ASP A 51 -1.22 -1.22 -18.11
N GLY A 52 -0.34 -0.40 -18.67
CA GLY A 52 -0.64 0.93 -19.14
C GLY A 52 -1.63 0.88 -20.30
N SER A 53 -2.92 0.98 -20.00
CA SER A 53 -3.90 1.40 -20.99
C SER A 53 -3.98 2.92 -20.96
N ASP A 54 -3.01 3.52 -21.64
CA ASP A 54 -3.03 4.88 -22.15
C ASP A 54 -4.39 5.15 -22.83
N HIS A 55 -5.32 5.75 -22.08
CA HIS A 55 -6.57 6.27 -22.62
C HIS A 55 -6.44 7.79 -22.79
N THR A 56 -5.33 8.25 -23.37
CA THR A 56 -5.35 9.52 -24.10
C THR A 56 -6.08 9.29 -25.43
N ARG A 57 -7.42 9.35 -25.39
CA ARG A 57 -8.26 9.51 -26.58
C ARG A 57 -8.05 10.92 -27.12
N ARG A 58 -6.89 11.15 -27.72
CA ARG A 58 -6.54 12.38 -28.44
C ARG A 58 -6.97 12.20 -29.88
N GLU A 59 -7.96 12.96 -30.29
CA GLU A 59 -8.37 13.14 -31.68
C GLU A 59 -7.16 13.45 -32.57
N ARG A 60 -7.03 12.77 -33.72
CA ARG A 60 -6.92 13.38 -35.07
C ARG A 60 -6.42 12.40 -36.15
N ARG A 61 -7.30 12.25 -37.16
CA ARG A 61 -7.05 12.28 -38.62
C ARG A 61 -6.23 11.20 -39.33
N GLN A 62 -6.71 10.92 -40.55
CA GLN A 62 -6.17 10.16 -41.69
C GLN A 62 -6.47 8.66 -41.58
N ASN A 63 -7.25 8.05 -42.46
CA ASN A 63 -7.33 8.20 -43.91
C ASN A 63 -8.76 7.96 -44.43
#